data_AF-A0A960JJ71-F1
#
_entry.id   AF-A0A960JJ71-F1
#
_cell.length_a   1.000
_cell.length_b   1.000
_cell.length_c   1.000
_cell.angle_alpha   90.00
_cell.angle_beta   90.00
_cell.angle_gamma   90.00
#
_symmetry.space_group_name_H-M   'P 1'
#
loop_
_entity.id
_entity.type
_entity.pdbx_description
1 polymer ?
#
loop_
_entity_poly.entity_id
_entity_poly.type
_entity_poly.pdbx_seq_one_letter_code
_entity_poly.pdbx_strand_id
1 'polypeptide(L)'
;MDEKLRCQSCGMPIDAAFSNLGTNEDESSSTEYCKFCFHNGRFTNPDQTLAEMIQSSIDNMTSDLGMTVGQASELANSFIPSLRRWQKD
;
A
#
# COMPACT_ATOMS: atom_id res chain seq x y z
N MET A 1 -15.50 -16.00 2.84
CA MET A 1 -14.95 -15.23 1.70
C MET A 1 -13.68 -14.63 2.23
N ASP A 2 -12.52 -15.04 1.72
CA ASP A 2 -11.24 -14.49 2.14
C ASP A 2 -11.19 -13.03 1.69
N GLU A 3 -11.54 -12.12 2.60
CA GLU A 3 -11.37 -10.70 2.40
C GLU A 3 -9.86 -10.47 2.29
N LYS A 4 -9.37 -10.35 1.05
CA LYS A 4 -7.95 -10.10 0.79
C LYS A 4 -7.61 -8.74 1.36
N LEU A 5 -6.96 -8.76 2.53
CA LEU A 5 -6.46 -7.57 3.19
C LEU A 5 -5.50 -6.85 2.23
N ARG A 6 -5.62 -5.53 2.18
CA ARG A 6 -4.76 -4.65 1.39
C ARG A 6 -4.11 -3.63 2.30
N CYS A 7 -2.85 -3.35 2.02
CA CYS A 7 -2.11 -2.30 2.68
C CYS A 7 -2.86 -0.96 2.52
N GLN A 8 -3.24 -0.34 3.64
CA GLN A 8 -3.96 0.92 3.70
C GLN A 8 -3.06 2.15 3.40
N SER A 9 -1.89 1.92 2.80
CA SER A 9 -0.96 2.93 2.30
C SER A 9 -0.68 2.76 0.81
N CYS A 10 -0.32 1.57 0.33
CA CYS A 10 0.03 1.33 -1.08
C CYS A 10 -0.97 0.45 -1.86
N GLY A 11 -1.99 -0.10 -1.21
CA GLY A 11 -3.01 -0.96 -1.84
C GLY A 11 -2.56 -2.38 -2.18
N MET A 12 -1.30 -2.72 -1.93
CA MET A 12 -0.74 -4.06 -2.16
C MET A 12 -1.45 -5.09 -1.28
N PRO A 13 -1.77 -6.30 -1.79
CA PRO A 13 -2.27 -7.40 -0.97
C PRO A 13 -1.31 -7.72 0.18
N ILE A 14 -1.86 -7.91 1.38
CA ILE A 14 -1.10 -8.29 2.57
C ILE A 14 -1.66 -9.58 3.16
N ASP A 15 -0.76 -10.47 3.57
CA ASP A 15 -1.10 -11.74 4.20
C ASP A 15 0.09 -12.22 5.04
N ALA A 16 -0.19 -12.87 6.16
CA ALA A 16 0.84 -13.53 6.96
C ALA A 16 1.59 -14.61 6.14
N ALA A 17 0.90 -15.33 5.25
CA ALA A 17 1.48 -16.31 4.35
C ALA A 17 2.49 -15.69 3.36
N PHE A 18 2.34 -14.40 3.02
CA PHE A 18 3.29 -13.67 2.18
C PHE A 18 4.45 -13.07 2.99
N SER A 19 4.42 -13.15 4.32
CA SER A 19 5.44 -12.55 5.20
C SER A 19 5.69 -11.07 4.85
N ASN A 20 4.62 -10.35 4.56
CA ASN A 20 4.67 -8.96 4.09
C ASN A 20 3.89 -7.98 5.00
N LEU A 21 3.45 -8.43 6.18
CA LEU A 21 2.84 -7.57 7.20
C LEU A 21 3.86 -6.61 7.80
N GLY A 22 3.45 -5.37 8.04
CA GLY A 22 4.26 -4.38 8.77
C GLY A 22 4.35 -4.69 10.26
N THR A 23 5.08 -3.86 11.01
CA THR A 23 5.21 -4.01 12.47
C THR A 23 4.74 -2.77 13.21
N ASN A 24 4.02 -2.98 14.30
CA ASN A 24 3.62 -1.96 15.27
C ASN A 24 4.80 -1.64 16.21
N GLU A 25 4.64 -0.63 17.07
CA GLU A 25 5.70 -0.22 18.01
C GLU A 25 6.03 -1.30 19.05
N ASP A 26 5.06 -2.17 19.37
CA ASP A 26 5.19 -3.31 20.28
C ASP A 26 5.71 -4.59 19.60
N GLU A 27 6.31 -4.46 18.41
CA GLU A 27 6.81 -5.54 17.55
C GLU A 27 5.72 -6.50 17.00
N SER A 28 4.45 -6.27 17.31
CA SER A 28 3.35 -7.07 16.75
C SER A 28 3.13 -6.78 15.26
N SER A 29 2.59 -7.75 14.53
CA SER A 29 2.27 -7.58 13.10
C SER A 29 1.10 -6.61 12.88
N SER A 30 1.26 -5.70 11.93
CA SER A 30 0.18 -4.84 11.45
C SER A 30 -0.72 -5.59 10.47
N THR A 31 -2.04 -5.55 10.69
CA THR A 31 -3.05 -6.10 9.77
C THR A 31 -3.51 -5.09 8.72
N GLU A 32 -3.03 -3.85 8.81
CA GLU A 32 -3.45 -2.76 7.94
C GLU A 32 -2.37 -2.34 6.95
N TYR A 33 -1.09 -2.51 7.30
CA TYR A 33 0.03 -2.02 6.51
C TYR A 33 1.02 -3.14 6.20
N CYS A 34 1.68 -3.02 5.04
CA CYS A 34 2.75 -3.93 4.68
C CYS A 34 4.10 -3.48 5.26
N LYS A 35 5.07 -4.40 5.35
CA LYS A 35 6.44 -4.15 5.84
C LYS A 35 7.21 -3.07 5.08
N PHE A 36 6.82 -2.82 3.83
CA PHE A 36 7.46 -1.79 3.01
C PHE A 36 6.93 -0.38 3.31
N CYS A 37 5.68 -0.28 3.77
CA CYS A 37 5.07 1.00 4.09
C CYS A 37 5.20 1.35 5.58
N PHE A 38 5.22 0.35 6.47
CA PHE A 38 5.10 0.57 7.91
C PHE A 38 5.98 -0.38 8.71
N HIS A 39 6.81 0.18 9.58
CA HIS A 39 7.74 -0.54 10.43
C HIS A 39 7.88 0.15 11.79
N ASN A 40 7.83 -0.64 12.86
CA ASN A 40 7.96 -0.22 14.26
C ASN A 40 7.04 0.96 14.60
N GLY A 41 5.77 0.86 14.20
CA GLY A 41 4.77 1.89 14.51
C GLY A 41 4.85 3.14 13.63
N ARG A 42 5.71 3.17 12.61
CA ARG A 42 5.95 4.36 11.78
C ARG A 42 5.94 4.05 10.30
N PHE A 43 5.50 5.01 9.49
CA PHE A 43 5.66 4.92 8.05
C PHE A 43 7.13 5.03 7.68
N THR A 44 7.58 4.17 6.76
CA THR A 44 8.97 4.15 6.26
C THR A 44 9.32 5.43 5.52
N ASN A 45 8.34 6.02 4.81
CA ASN A 45 8.43 7.31 4.14
C ASN A 45 7.34 8.24 4.67
N PRO A 46 7.53 8.94 5.80
CA PRO A 46 6.48 9.76 6.42
C PRO A 46 6.08 10.96 5.57
N ASP A 47 7.03 11.58 4.87
CA ASP A 47 6.80 12.77 4.04
C ASP A 47 6.27 12.46 2.63
N GLN A 48 6.09 11.18 2.30
CA GLN A 48 5.59 10.78 1.00
C GLN A 48 4.16 11.29 0.79
N THR A 49 3.94 11.91 -0.35
CA THR A 49 2.67 12.47 -0.77
C THR A 49 1.78 11.43 -1.46
N LEU A 50 0.47 11.71 -1.52
CA LEU A 50 -0.48 10.89 -2.26
C LEU A 50 -0.07 10.75 -3.75
N ALA A 51 0.37 11.84 -4.37
CA ALA A 51 0.79 11.83 -5.78
C ALA A 51 2.01 10.92 -6.00
N GLU A 52 3.01 10.96 -5.11
CA GLU A 52 4.17 10.07 -5.16
C GLU A 52 3.78 8.61 -4.94
N MET A 53 2.81 8.33 -4.06
CA MET A 53 2.29 6.97 -3.88
C MET A 53 1.55 6.48 -5.13
N ILE A 54 0.70 7.31 -5.73
CA ILE A 54 0.01 6.96 -6.99
C ILE A 54 1.04 6.63 -8.07
N GLN A 55 2.06 7.47 -8.25
CA GLN A 55 3.11 7.23 -9.24
C GLN A 55 3.86 5.92 -8.95
N SER A 56 4.27 5.69 -7.70
CA SER A 56 4.94 4.46 -7.29
C SER A 56 4.07 3.22 -7.55
N SER A 57 2.77 3.30 -7.29
CA SER A 57 1.82 2.23 -7.60
C SER A 57 1.69 1.97 -9.11
N ILE A 58 1.67 3.03 -9.93
CA ILE A 58 1.65 2.90 -11.40
C ILE A 58 2.91 2.20 -11.89
N ASP A 59 4.08 2.64 -11.42
CA ASP A 59 5.37 2.08 -11.83
C ASP A 59 5.48 0.59 -11.46
N ASN A 60 5.05 0.21 -10.26
CA ASN A 60 5.01 -1.18 -9.82
C ASN A 60 4.02 -2.02 -10.64
N MET A 61 2.80 -1.52 -10.89
CA MET A 61 1.80 -2.27 -11.67
C MET A 61 2.21 -2.47 -13.13
N THR A 62 2.87 -1.47 -13.73
CA THR A 62 3.36 -1.57 -15.11
C THR A 62 4.58 -2.48 -15.22
N SER A 63 5.52 -2.41 -14.26
CA SER A 63 6.75 -3.20 -14.28
C SER A 63 6.55 -4.65 -13.85
N ASP A 64 5.79 -4.87 -12.77
CA ASP A 64 5.69 -6.19 -12.14
C ASP A 64 4.47 -6.98 -12.65
N LEU A 65 3.37 -6.29 -12.98
CA LEU A 65 2.13 -6.93 -13.43
C LEU A 65 1.90 -6.82 -14.94
N GLY A 66 2.77 -6.12 -15.67
CA GLY A 66 2.66 -5.92 -17.11
C GLY A 66 1.42 -5.11 -17.52
N MET A 67 0.83 -4.32 -16.61
CA MET A 67 -0.31 -3.46 -16.92
C MET A 67 0.13 -2.33 -17.86
N THR A 68 -0.79 -1.85 -18.70
CA THR A 68 -0.54 -0.61 -19.44
C THR A 68 -0.54 0.58 -18.48
N VAL A 69 0.22 1.63 -18.80
CA VAL A 69 0.26 2.87 -18.00
C VAL A 69 -1.15 3.46 -17.81
N GLY A 70 -2.01 3.39 -18.84
CA GLY A 70 -3.40 3.85 -18.75
C GLY A 70 -4.21 3.09 -17.71
N GLN A 71 -4.18 1.75 -17.75
CA GLN A 71 -4.90 0.90 -16.79
C GLN A 71 -4.37 1.06 -15.37
N ALA A 72 -3.05 1.09 -15.21
CA ALA A 72 -2.40 1.28 -13.92
C ALA A 72 -2.74 2.67 -13.32
N SER A 73 -2.74 3.70 -14.16
CA SER A 73 -3.10 5.06 -13.76
C SER A 73 -4.56 5.17 -13.32
N GLU A 74 -5.50 4.62 -14.09
CA GLU A 74 -6.91 4.61 -13.73
C GLU A 74 -7.15 3.90 -12.38
N LEU A 75 -6.55 2.73 -12.20
CA LEU A 75 -6.68 1.97 -10.96
C LEU A 75 -6.04 2.69 -9.77
N ALA A 76 -4.81 3.22 -9.92
CA ALA A 76 -4.10 3.90 -8.84
C ALA A 76 -4.83 5.18 -8.42
N ASN A 77 -5.28 6.00 -9.37
CA ASN A 77 -6.00 7.25 -9.08
C ASN A 77 -7.37 7.01 -8.46
N SER A 78 -8.04 5.90 -8.77
CA SER A 78 -9.31 5.53 -8.15
C SER A 78 -9.12 4.94 -6.75
N PHE A 79 -8.13 4.06 -6.57
CA PHE A 79 -8.00 3.25 -5.37
C PHE A 79 -7.13 3.86 -4.27
N ILE A 80 -5.95 4.41 -4.61
CA ILE A 80 -5.00 4.90 -3.58
C ILE A 80 -5.59 6.03 -2.71
N PRO A 81 -6.32 7.03 -3.24
CA PRO A 81 -6.93 8.06 -2.41
C PRO A 81 -7.97 7.53 -1.41
N SER A 82 -8.53 6.33 -1.65
CA SER A 82 -9.49 5.68 -0.76
C SER A 82 -8.84 4.92 0.41
N LEU A 83 -7.51 4.84 0.48
CA LEU A 83 -6.82 4.13 1.56
C LEU A 83 -6.65 5.01 2.81
N ARG A 84 -6.71 4.42 4.01
CA ARG A 84 -6.72 5.16 5.30
C ARG A 84 -5.60 6.18 5.44
N ARG A 85 -4.39 5.90 4.95
CA ARG A 85 -3.25 6.84 5.02
C ARG A 85 -3.53 8.16 4.31
N TRP A 86 -4.34 8.14 3.24
CA TRP A 86 -4.52 9.26 2.32
C TRP A 86 -5.88 9.94 2.43
N GLN A 87 -6.81 9.34 3.16
CA GLN A 87 -8.06 9.99 3.49
C GLN A 87 -7.78 11.13 4.47
N LYS A 88 -8.35 12.30 4.19
CA LYS A 88 -8.48 13.38 5.17
C LYS A 88 -9.80 13.12 5.90
N ASP A 89 -9.76 13.12 7.22
CA ASP A 89 -10.98 13.13 8.06
C ASP A 89 -11.95 14.26 7.66
#